data_AF-A0AAV9U9B1-F1
#
_entry.id   AF-A0AAV9U9B1-F1
#
_cell.length_a   1.000
_cell.length_b   1.000
_cell.length_c   1.000
_cell.angle_alpha   90.00
_cell.angle_beta   90.00
_cell.angle_gamma   90.00
#
_symmetry.space_group_name_H-M   'P 1'
#
loop_
_entity.id
_entity.type
_entity.pdbx_description
1 polymer ?
#
loop_
_entity_poly.entity_id
_entity_poly.type
_entity_poly.pdbx_seq_one_letter_code
_entity_poly.pdbx_strand_id
1 'polypeptide(L)'
;MPRKGLPALGQDPTTAAEASKTIYSLAQQLGWTTSGDARGLAPVYRKELPAKCSICGDSSPGYELVRLPCGHQHCPDCLLQNYQVAISDPTAFPAKCCASLPLAETSFVLNDAQANTVLAMRQAHEASKVATCFSCEGDIYLSDIGKDAAYCLSCNKLTCTTCKKEMHSDLCPEDPETEGLRKLAKEEGWTQCPKCSRIIQRIAGCNGMVCLCNARFCFRCGCSPCDCNRLNLTAQPPPAIFSSTARPPQPQPPVPPRLVNDYYKSKVEIKFGGSLQSNTSLRSAKTYKEKAGFRLLRDSARLAQGNKESRKIKLKDVKARRAKRALELKMALEIRRLRAKMNDLAAAERAQKRELRQQAREYAVAHPTAKYTVTRRNVYSWDGAPVDLADERPVSKRTRSQNK
;
A
#
# COMPACT_ATOMS: atom_id res chain seq x y z
N MET A 1 -3.00 21.01 -9.34
CA MET A 1 -4.36 20.99 -9.93
C MET A 1 -5.12 22.18 -9.38
N PRO A 2 -5.51 23.17 -10.21
CA PRO A 2 -6.19 24.35 -9.72
C PRO A 2 -7.57 23.94 -9.19
N ARG A 3 -7.93 24.45 -8.02
CA ARG A 3 -9.27 24.34 -7.43
C ARG A 3 -10.25 25.10 -8.33
N LYS A 4 -10.74 24.47 -9.40
CA LYS A 4 -11.99 24.92 -10.03
C LYS A 4 -13.05 24.78 -8.95
N GLY A 5 -13.76 25.87 -8.65
CA GLY A 5 -14.81 25.91 -7.63
C GLY A 5 -15.75 24.72 -7.80
N LEU A 6 -16.20 24.14 -6.68
CA LEU A 6 -17.25 23.12 -6.72
C LEU A 6 -18.39 23.67 -7.59
N PRO A 7 -18.85 22.94 -8.64
CA PRO A 7 -20.10 23.28 -9.29
C PRO A 7 -21.16 23.36 -8.18
N ALA A 8 -21.96 24.42 -8.20
CA ALA A 8 -22.93 24.72 -7.15
C ALA A 8 -23.84 23.50 -6.94
N LEU A 9 -23.58 22.75 -5.86
CA LEU A 9 -24.46 21.69 -5.40
C LEU A 9 -25.80 22.37 -5.10
N GLY A 10 -26.85 22.07 -5.87
CA GLY A 10 -28.21 22.56 -5.61
C GLY A 10 -28.79 23.61 -6.57
N GLN A 11 -28.15 23.94 -7.69
CA GLN A 11 -28.89 24.64 -8.76
C GLN A 11 -29.68 23.63 -9.58
N ASP A 12 -31.01 23.74 -9.58
CA ASP A 12 -31.86 22.85 -10.35
C ASP A 12 -31.73 23.17 -11.86
N PRO A 13 -31.37 22.19 -12.71
CA PRO A 13 -31.24 22.41 -14.14
C PRO A 13 -32.60 22.70 -14.77
N THR A 14 -32.63 23.61 -15.74
CA THR A 14 -33.86 23.98 -16.45
C THR A 14 -34.09 23.10 -17.69
N THR A 15 -33.00 22.60 -18.28
CA THR A 15 -33.04 21.73 -19.46
C THR A 15 -32.33 20.39 -19.22
N ALA A 16 -32.71 19.34 -19.96
CA ALA A 16 -32.02 18.06 -19.89
C ALA A 16 -30.53 18.16 -20.29
N ALA A 17 -30.20 19.07 -21.21
CA ALA A 17 -28.82 19.31 -21.64
C ALA A 17 -27.95 19.94 -20.54
N GLU A 18 -28.50 20.87 -19.74
CA GLU A 18 -27.82 21.44 -18.57
C GLU A 18 -27.54 20.36 -17.52
N ALA A 19 -28.54 19.54 -17.20
CA ALA A 19 -28.38 18.41 -16.28
C ALA A 19 -27.29 17.43 -16.74
N SER A 20 -27.25 17.12 -18.04
CA SER A 20 -26.20 16.26 -18.60
C SER A 20 -24.80 16.86 -18.46
N LYS A 21 -24.65 18.18 -18.62
CA LYS A 21 -23.35 18.88 -18.45
C LYS A 21 -22.89 18.85 -16.99
N THR A 22 -23.79 19.11 -16.04
CA THR A 22 -23.46 19.06 -14.61
C THR A 22 -23.09 17.65 -14.16
N ILE A 23 -23.85 16.63 -14.57
CA ILE A 23 -23.51 15.21 -14.35
C ILE A 23 -22.08 14.91 -14.85
N TYR A 24 -21.76 15.30 -16.09
CA TYR A 24 -20.44 15.07 -16.67
C TYR A 24 -19.33 15.72 -15.84
N SER A 25 -19.53 16.97 -15.40
CA SER A 25 -18.56 17.69 -14.57
C SER A 25 -18.32 17.03 -13.22
N LEU A 26 -19.38 16.56 -12.55
CA LEU A 26 -19.28 15.88 -11.26
C LEU A 26 -18.58 14.53 -11.42
N ALA A 27 -18.93 13.78 -12.46
CA ALA A 27 -18.30 12.50 -12.78
C ALA A 27 -16.80 12.65 -13.09
N GLN A 28 -16.41 13.72 -13.80
CA GLN A 28 -15.00 14.03 -14.05
C GLN A 28 -14.23 14.32 -12.76
N GLN A 29 -14.82 15.06 -11.82
CA GLN A 29 -14.19 15.32 -10.51
C GLN A 29 -14.04 14.05 -9.67
N LEU A 30 -14.98 13.11 -9.80
CA LEU A 30 -14.92 11.80 -9.14
C LEU A 30 -14.03 10.79 -9.87
N GLY A 31 -13.49 11.14 -11.06
CA GLY A 31 -12.70 10.23 -11.89
C GLY A 31 -13.50 9.04 -12.43
N TRP A 32 -14.80 9.20 -12.65
CA TRP A 32 -15.66 8.13 -13.14
C TRP A 32 -15.45 7.91 -14.64
N THR A 33 -15.32 6.65 -15.03
CA THR A 33 -15.20 6.24 -16.42
C THR A 33 -16.53 5.76 -16.98
N THR A 34 -16.77 6.07 -18.25
CA THR A 34 -17.97 5.65 -18.97
C THR A 34 -17.95 4.14 -19.17
N SER A 35 -19.12 3.48 -19.07
CA SER A 35 -19.25 2.14 -19.63
C SER A 35 -19.25 2.25 -21.15
N GLY A 36 -18.49 1.39 -21.83
CA GLY A 36 -18.39 1.38 -23.29
C GLY A 36 -19.70 0.97 -23.93
N ASP A 37 -20.63 1.90 -24.10
CA ASP A 37 -21.86 1.73 -24.86
C ASP A 37 -21.99 2.89 -25.86
N ALA A 38 -21.62 2.61 -27.11
CA ALA A 38 -21.68 3.53 -28.26
C ALA A 38 -23.10 3.66 -28.83
N ARG A 39 -24.11 3.89 -27.97
CA ARG A 39 -25.53 3.93 -28.36
C ARG A 39 -26.21 5.23 -27.97
N GLY A 40 -25.69 6.38 -28.42
CA GLY A 40 -26.42 7.66 -28.56
C GLY A 40 -27.18 8.26 -27.36
N LEU A 41 -27.16 7.61 -26.20
CA LEU A 41 -27.69 8.06 -24.92
C LEU A 41 -26.56 8.65 -24.08
N ALA A 42 -26.87 9.57 -23.18
CA ALA A 42 -25.89 10.11 -22.23
C ALA A 42 -25.14 8.96 -21.55
N PRO A 43 -23.79 8.97 -21.52
CA PRO A 43 -23.02 7.84 -21.05
C PRO A 43 -23.39 7.51 -19.60
N VAL A 44 -23.71 6.25 -19.32
CA VAL A 44 -23.84 5.75 -17.95
C VAL A 44 -22.44 5.49 -17.42
N TYR A 45 -22.14 5.96 -16.22
CA TYR A 45 -20.84 5.68 -15.62
C TYR A 45 -20.86 4.30 -14.96
N ARG A 46 -19.74 3.55 -15.06
CA ARG A 46 -19.64 2.21 -14.46
C ARG A 46 -19.99 2.20 -12.98
N LYS A 47 -19.69 3.29 -12.28
CA LYS A 47 -19.96 3.48 -10.84
C LYS A 47 -21.43 3.63 -10.48
N GLU A 48 -22.30 3.91 -11.44
CA GLU A 48 -23.73 4.03 -11.20
C GLU A 48 -24.47 2.70 -11.37
N LEU A 49 -23.85 1.77 -12.08
CA LEU A 49 -24.41 0.45 -12.29
C LEU A 49 -24.45 -0.32 -10.95
N PRO A 50 -25.51 -1.11 -10.73
CA PRO A 50 -25.58 -1.97 -9.56
C PRO A 50 -24.45 -3.00 -9.58
N ALA A 51 -23.86 -3.22 -8.43
CA ALA A 51 -22.87 -4.25 -8.18
C ALA A 51 -23.17 -4.95 -6.86
N LYS A 52 -22.67 -6.18 -6.70
CA LYS A 52 -22.94 -7.01 -5.52
C LYS A 52 -21.78 -7.00 -4.55
N CYS A 53 -22.09 -6.95 -3.25
CA CYS A 53 -21.12 -7.18 -2.19
C CYS A 53 -20.71 -8.66 -2.16
N SER A 54 -19.41 -8.94 -2.10
CA SER A 54 -18.86 -10.30 -2.03
C SER A 54 -19.07 -11.01 -0.68
N ILE A 55 -19.57 -10.31 0.35
CA ILE A 55 -19.85 -10.89 1.68
C ILE A 55 -21.35 -11.15 1.84
N CYS A 56 -22.19 -10.11 1.80
CA CYS A 56 -23.63 -10.26 2.02
C CYS A 56 -24.44 -10.58 0.76
N GLY A 57 -23.88 -10.37 -0.45
CA GLY A 57 -24.60 -10.57 -1.71
C GLY A 57 -25.53 -9.43 -2.11
N ASP A 58 -25.73 -8.42 -1.25
CA ASP A 58 -26.61 -7.28 -1.53
C ASP A 58 -26.13 -6.46 -2.72
N SER A 59 -27.11 -5.96 -3.49
CA SER A 59 -26.88 -5.15 -4.67
C SER A 59 -27.04 -3.66 -4.35
N SER A 60 -26.00 -2.88 -4.56
CA SER A 60 -26.02 -1.42 -4.41
C SER A 60 -25.29 -0.74 -5.56
N PRO A 61 -25.48 0.57 -5.78
CA PRO A 61 -24.73 1.31 -6.79
C PRO A 61 -23.22 1.20 -6.56
N GLY A 62 -22.44 1.00 -7.63
CA GLY A 62 -21.00 0.79 -7.54
C GLY A 62 -20.18 1.93 -6.90
N TYR A 63 -20.77 3.12 -6.73
CA TYR A 63 -20.16 4.24 -5.99
C TYR A 63 -20.23 4.05 -4.47
N GLU A 64 -21.16 3.24 -3.96
CA GLU A 64 -21.31 2.91 -2.52
C GLU A 64 -20.35 1.79 -2.11
N LEU A 65 -20.08 0.86 -3.02
CA LEU A 65 -19.15 -0.25 -2.81
C LEU A 65 -17.68 0.17 -2.91
N VAL A 66 -16.84 -0.54 -2.16
CA VAL A 66 -15.38 -0.43 -2.21
C VAL A 66 -14.82 -1.63 -2.94
N ARG A 67 -14.08 -1.39 -4.03
CA ARG A 67 -13.33 -2.44 -4.73
C ARG A 67 -11.94 -2.54 -4.12
N LEU A 68 -11.62 -3.68 -3.53
CA LEU A 68 -10.33 -3.96 -2.94
C LEU A 68 -9.28 -4.33 -4.00
N PRO A 69 -7.97 -4.31 -3.66
CA PRO A 69 -6.90 -4.72 -4.57
C PRO A 69 -7.03 -6.15 -5.09
N CYS A 70 -7.63 -7.06 -4.30
CA CYS A 70 -7.93 -8.43 -4.73
C CYS A 70 -9.06 -8.53 -5.77
N GLY A 71 -9.73 -7.42 -6.11
CA GLY A 71 -10.80 -7.37 -7.10
C GLY A 71 -12.21 -7.55 -6.51
N HIS A 72 -12.33 -8.07 -5.29
CA HIS A 72 -13.62 -8.18 -4.58
C HIS A 72 -14.20 -6.81 -4.20
N GLN A 73 -15.51 -6.76 -4.08
CA GLN A 73 -16.24 -5.54 -3.72
C GLN A 73 -17.00 -5.75 -2.42
N HIS A 74 -16.92 -4.79 -1.50
CA HIS A 74 -17.61 -4.87 -0.23
C HIS A 74 -18.42 -3.62 0.04
N CYS A 75 -19.59 -3.80 0.66
CA CYS A 75 -20.34 -2.68 1.20
C CYS A 75 -19.66 -2.13 2.47
N PRO A 76 -19.91 -0.86 2.83
CA PRO A 76 -19.37 -0.25 4.03
C PRO A 76 -19.68 -1.04 5.31
N ASP A 77 -20.86 -1.64 5.39
CA ASP A 77 -21.33 -2.36 6.58
C ASP A 77 -20.54 -3.66 6.79
N CYS A 78 -20.34 -4.47 5.75
CA CYS A 78 -19.53 -5.67 5.85
C CYS A 78 -18.05 -5.35 6.13
N LEU A 79 -17.52 -4.24 5.61
CA LEU A 79 -16.17 -3.80 5.97
C LEU A 79 -16.07 -3.42 7.45
N LEU A 80 -17.07 -2.69 7.98
CA LEU A 80 -17.13 -2.33 9.39
C LEU A 80 -17.21 -3.56 10.29
N GLN A 81 -18.07 -4.53 9.95
CA GLN A 81 -18.20 -5.79 10.68
C GLN A 81 -16.89 -6.59 10.69
N ASN A 82 -16.20 -6.67 9.55
CA ASN A 82 -14.90 -7.34 9.46
C ASN A 82 -13.87 -6.68 10.42
N TYR A 83 -13.83 -5.35 10.45
CA TYR A 83 -12.99 -4.65 11.43
C TYR A 83 -13.43 -4.87 12.88
N GLN A 84 -14.73 -4.90 13.17
CA GLN A 84 -15.23 -5.17 14.51
C GLN A 84 -14.79 -6.54 15.01
N VAL A 85 -14.87 -7.58 14.16
CA VAL A 85 -14.38 -8.92 14.48
C VAL A 85 -12.87 -8.90 14.79
N ALA A 86 -12.07 -8.22 13.96
CA ALA A 86 -10.63 -8.09 14.18
C ALA A 86 -10.27 -7.24 15.42
N ILE A 87 -11.17 -6.37 15.88
CA ILE A 87 -11.01 -5.61 17.14
C ILE A 87 -11.40 -6.47 18.34
N SER A 88 -12.44 -7.28 18.23
CA SER A 88 -12.91 -8.13 19.33
C SER A 88 -12.02 -9.35 19.56
N ASP A 89 -11.49 -9.93 18.49
CA ASP A 89 -10.68 -11.14 18.54
C ASP A 89 -9.25 -10.86 18.01
N PRO A 90 -8.23 -10.87 18.90
CA PRO A 90 -6.84 -10.70 18.50
C PRO A 90 -6.33 -11.73 17.49
N THR A 91 -6.91 -12.94 17.45
CA THR A 91 -6.52 -13.98 16.49
C THR A 91 -7.04 -13.71 15.07
N ALA A 92 -8.14 -12.96 14.97
CA ALA A 92 -8.71 -12.51 13.70
C ALA A 92 -7.98 -11.29 13.11
N PHE A 93 -7.01 -10.73 13.82
CA PHE A 93 -6.19 -9.64 13.31
C PHE A 93 -5.08 -10.17 12.38
N PRO A 94 -4.78 -9.51 11.24
CA PRO A 94 -5.45 -8.34 10.70
C PRO A 94 -6.77 -8.69 9.99
N ALA A 95 -7.69 -7.72 9.92
CA ALA A 95 -8.88 -7.80 9.08
C ALA A 95 -8.47 -8.09 7.63
N LYS A 96 -9.08 -9.10 7.00
CA LYS A 96 -8.68 -9.64 5.68
C LYS A 96 -9.89 -9.80 4.75
N CYS A 97 -9.62 -9.74 3.45
CA CYS A 97 -10.47 -10.32 2.41
C CYS A 97 -9.74 -11.57 1.85
N CYS A 98 -8.96 -11.41 0.78
CA CYS A 98 -7.94 -12.40 0.38
C CYS A 98 -6.58 -12.11 1.01
N ALA A 99 -6.32 -10.82 1.26
CA ALA A 99 -5.14 -10.30 1.94
C ALA A 99 -5.58 -9.27 2.98
N SER A 100 -4.64 -8.77 3.79
CA SER A 100 -4.88 -7.75 4.80
C SER A 100 -5.52 -6.50 4.18
N LEU A 101 -6.58 -6.00 4.81
CA LEU A 101 -7.31 -4.84 4.29
C LEU A 101 -6.43 -3.58 4.29
N PRO A 102 -6.37 -2.85 3.16
CA PRO A 102 -5.64 -1.59 3.10
C PRO A 102 -6.42 -0.50 3.86
N LEU A 103 -5.88 -0.06 5.00
CA LEU A 103 -6.46 1.03 5.79
C LEU A 103 -6.67 2.30 4.95
N ALA A 104 -5.78 2.58 4.00
CA ALA A 104 -5.87 3.75 3.12
C ALA A 104 -7.18 3.83 2.32
N GLU A 105 -7.80 2.70 2.01
CA GLU A 105 -9.02 2.61 1.19
C GLU A 105 -10.26 2.27 2.01
N THR A 106 -10.09 1.64 3.17
CA THR A 106 -11.19 1.04 3.94
C THR A 106 -11.40 1.68 5.30
N SER A 107 -10.47 2.48 5.82
CA SER A 107 -10.57 3.05 7.18
C SER A 107 -11.71 4.07 7.35
N PHE A 108 -12.31 4.55 6.26
CA PHE A 108 -13.40 5.52 6.32
C PHE A 108 -14.64 4.98 7.05
N VAL A 109 -14.83 3.65 7.09
CA VAL A 109 -15.95 3.01 7.79
C VAL A 109 -15.80 3.02 9.31
N LEU A 110 -14.57 3.18 9.81
CA LEU A 110 -14.28 3.18 11.23
C LEU A 110 -14.56 4.55 11.83
N ASN A 111 -15.00 4.60 13.08
CA ASN A 111 -15.00 5.83 13.88
C ASN A 111 -13.58 6.12 14.45
N ASP A 112 -13.40 7.26 15.12
CA ASP A 112 -12.07 7.69 15.58
C ASP A 112 -11.48 6.77 16.67
N ALA A 113 -12.32 6.23 17.54
CA ALA A 113 -11.91 5.31 18.58
C ALA A 113 -11.49 3.96 17.99
N GLN A 114 -12.34 3.38 17.14
CA GLN A 114 -12.06 2.14 16.41
C GLN A 114 -10.80 2.26 15.54
N ALA A 115 -10.65 3.36 14.79
CA ALA A 115 -9.47 3.61 13.98
C ALA A 115 -8.20 3.67 14.84
N ASN A 116 -8.25 4.34 16.00
CA ASN A 116 -7.12 4.39 16.93
C ASN A 116 -6.77 3.00 17.49
N THR A 117 -7.78 2.17 17.82
CA THR A 117 -7.59 0.78 18.26
C THR A 117 -6.97 -0.08 17.18
N VAL A 118 -7.50 -0.06 15.95
CA VAL A 118 -6.96 -0.82 14.81
C VAL A 118 -5.53 -0.38 14.49
N LEU A 119 -5.23 0.92 14.55
CA LEU A 119 -3.87 1.42 14.36
C LEU A 119 -2.91 0.96 15.47
N ALA A 120 -3.39 0.89 16.72
CA ALA A 120 -2.61 0.37 17.83
C ALA A 120 -2.35 -1.14 17.70
N MET A 121 -3.38 -1.92 17.36
CA MET A 121 -3.25 -3.36 17.09
C MET A 121 -2.33 -3.62 15.91
N ARG A 122 -2.40 -2.80 14.86
CA ARG A 122 -1.48 -2.87 13.71
C ARG A 122 -0.04 -2.59 14.12
N GLN A 123 0.19 -1.53 14.89
CA GLN A 123 1.52 -1.21 15.40
C GLN A 123 2.05 -2.33 16.31
N ALA A 124 1.20 -2.90 17.16
CA ALA A 124 1.56 -4.04 18.00
C ALA A 124 1.92 -5.25 17.14
N HIS A 125 1.05 -5.66 16.21
CA HIS A 125 1.29 -6.78 15.31
C HIS A 125 2.53 -6.59 14.41
N GLU A 126 2.78 -5.38 13.91
CA GLU A 126 4.00 -5.03 13.15
C GLU A 126 5.24 -5.05 14.04
N ALA A 127 5.16 -4.57 15.29
CA ALA A 127 6.26 -4.62 16.25
C ALA A 127 6.51 -6.04 16.81
N SER A 128 5.48 -6.88 16.80
CA SER A 128 5.55 -8.28 17.23
C SER A 128 6.18 -9.17 16.16
N LYS A 129 6.09 -8.85 14.86
CA LYS A 129 6.72 -9.64 13.78
C LYS A 129 8.19 -9.27 13.61
N VAL A 130 9.10 -10.14 14.07
CA VAL A 130 10.56 -9.92 13.86
C VAL A 130 11.25 -11.07 13.14
N ALA A 131 10.77 -12.32 13.22
CA ALA A 131 11.38 -13.43 12.52
C ALA A 131 10.34 -14.44 12.01
N THR A 132 10.62 -15.05 10.86
CA THR A 132 9.87 -16.19 10.32
C THR A 132 10.54 -17.47 10.79
N CYS A 133 9.77 -18.46 11.23
CA CYS A 133 10.31 -19.77 11.59
C CYS A 133 10.86 -20.50 10.37
N PHE A 134 12.06 -21.05 10.47
CA PHE A 134 12.69 -21.83 9.40
C PHE A 134 11.88 -23.10 9.04
N SER A 135 11.22 -23.73 10.01
CA SER A 135 10.62 -25.06 9.79
C SER A 135 9.13 -25.03 9.42
N CYS A 136 8.39 -24.02 9.85
CA CYS A 136 6.93 -23.96 9.64
C CYS A 136 6.47 -22.67 8.98
N GLU A 137 7.39 -21.76 8.64
CA GLU A 137 7.13 -20.44 8.08
C GLU A 137 6.19 -19.56 8.93
N GLY A 138 5.87 -20.00 10.15
CA GLY A 138 5.06 -19.28 11.11
C GLY A 138 5.76 -18.05 11.65
N ASP A 139 4.97 -17.07 12.08
CA ASP A 139 5.46 -15.82 12.65
C ASP A 139 5.99 -16.06 14.08
N ILE A 140 7.23 -15.62 14.37
CA ILE A 140 7.84 -15.65 15.70
C ILE A 140 7.79 -14.25 16.32
N TYR A 141 7.31 -14.16 17.56
CA TYR A 141 7.04 -12.90 18.24
C TYR A 141 8.19 -12.40 19.10
N LEU A 142 8.30 -11.07 19.28
CA LEU A 142 9.36 -10.39 20.03
C LEU A 142 9.60 -10.92 21.45
N SER A 143 8.56 -11.48 22.08
CA SER A 143 8.62 -12.08 23.42
C SER A 143 9.50 -13.33 23.48
N ASP A 144 9.60 -14.06 22.36
CA ASP A 144 10.27 -15.36 22.23
C ASP A 144 11.62 -15.26 21.49
N ILE A 145 12.13 -14.03 21.32
CA ILE A 145 13.37 -13.72 20.60
C ILE A 145 14.45 -13.27 21.60
N GLY A 146 15.48 -14.10 21.77
CA GLY A 146 16.77 -13.73 22.33
C GLY A 146 17.67 -13.02 21.30
N LYS A 147 18.87 -12.57 21.70
CA LYS A 147 19.79 -11.80 20.83
C LYS A 147 20.05 -12.47 19.48
N ASP A 148 20.36 -13.76 19.51
CA ASP A 148 20.78 -14.51 18.31
C ASP A 148 19.77 -15.60 17.92
N ALA A 149 18.73 -15.79 18.75
CA ALA A 149 17.83 -16.96 18.73
C ALA A 149 16.36 -16.60 18.86
N ALA A 150 15.53 -17.13 17.96
CA ALA A 150 14.08 -16.98 17.95
C ALA A 150 13.41 -18.35 18.18
N TYR A 151 12.56 -18.46 19.21
CA TYR A 151 11.84 -19.69 19.55
C TYR A 151 10.45 -19.71 18.94
N CYS A 152 10.11 -20.77 18.21
CA CYS A 152 8.77 -20.92 17.62
C CYS A 152 7.85 -21.72 18.53
N LEU A 153 6.77 -21.11 19.02
CA LEU A 153 5.74 -21.78 19.84
C LEU A 153 4.92 -22.84 19.07
N SER A 154 4.85 -22.74 17.74
CA SER A 154 4.03 -23.64 16.92
C SER A 154 4.72 -24.98 16.62
N CYS A 155 6.05 -24.97 16.46
CA CYS A 155 6.83 -26.16 16.14
C CYS A 155 7.93 -26.50 17.17
N ASN A 156 8.06 -25.70 18.23
CA ASN A 156 9.06 -25.83 19.30
C ASN A 156 10.52 -25.89 18.80
N LYS A 157 10.82 -25.26 17.66
CA LYS A 157 12.17 -25.18 17.08
C LYS A 157 12.76 -23.77 17.20
N LEU A 158 14.10 -23.71 17.26
CA LEU A 158 14.87 -22.47 17.34
C LEU A 158 15.39 -22.05 15.96
N THR A 159 15.24 -20.77 15.63
CA THR A 159 15.69 -20.16 14.38
C THR A 159 16.72 -19.08 14.68
N CYS A 160 17.78 -18.98 13.88
CA CYS A 160 18.76 -17.89 13.98
C CYS A 160 18.15 -16.57 13.48
N THR A 161 18.25 -15.50 14.28
CA THR A 161 17.69 -14.18 13.90
C THR A 161 18.44 -13.54 12.72
N THR A 162 19.72 -13.88 12.53
CA THR A 162 20.58 -13.30 11.49
C THR A 162 20.41 -13.97 10.13
N CYS A 163 20.54 -15.30 10.05
CA CYS A 163 20.43 -16.04 8.77
C CYS A 163 19.04 -16.63 8.51
N LYS A 164 18.11 -16.53 9.47
CA LYS A 164 16.74 -17.09 9.38
C LYS A 164 16.68 -18.61 9.13
N LYS A 165 17.79 -19.31 9.34
CA LYS A 165 17.92 -20.78 9.25
C LYS A 165 17.86 -21.41 10.64
N GLU A 166 17.95 -22.74 10.70
CA GLU A 166 18.06 -23.47 11.97
C GLU A 166 19.15 -22.89 12.88
N MET A 167 18.85 -22.83 14.18
CA MET A 167 19.78 -22.35 15.19
C MET A 167 21.08 -23.16 15.18
N HIS A 168 22.20 -22.47 15.04
CA HIS A 168 23.54 -23.06 15.09
C HIS A 168 24.35 -22.46 16.25
N SER A 169 25.21 -23.27 16.86
CA SER A 169 26.07 -22.85 17.99
C SER A 169 27.28 -22.02 17.56
N ASP A 170 27.65 -22.12 16.28
CA ASP A 170 28.83 -21.46 15.72
C ASP A 170 28.52 -20.05 15.24
N LEU A 171 29.57 -19.28 14.94
CA LEU A 171 29.43 -17.97 14.30
C LEU A 171 28.60 -18.10 13.03
N CYS A 172 27.54 -17.28 12.93
CA CYS A 172 26.65 -17.27 11.79
C CYS A 172 27.44 -17.02 10.50
N PRO A 173 27.36 -17.90 9.49
CA PRO A 173 28.12 -17.72 8.26
C PRO A 173 27.67 -16.50 7.44
N GLU A 174 26.45 -16.02 7.66
CA GLU A 174 25.82 -14.90 6.96
C GLU A 174 25.73 -13.63 7.82
N ASP A 175 26.44 -13.56 8.96
CA ASP A 175 26.50 -12.34 9.75
C ASP A 175 27.46 -11.33 9.11
N PRO A 176 26.99 -10.12 8.71
CA PRO A 176 27.79 -9.12 8.02
C PRO A 176 29.05 -8.69 8.80
N GLU A 177 29.01 -8.69 10.14
CA GLU A 177 30.20 -8.35 10.95
C GLU A 177 31.26 -9.46 10.88
N THR A 178 30.83 -10.72 10.89
CA THR A 178 31.74 -11.87 10.72
C THR A 178 32.28 -12.00 9.31
N GLU A 179 31.52 -11.59 8.29
CA GLU A 179 31.99 -11.58 6.90
C GLU A 179 33.10 -10.54 6.70
N GLY A 180 32.93 -9.33 7.26
CA GLY A 180 33.97 -8.30 7.26
C GLY A 180 35.25 -8.77 7.95
N LEU A 181 35.12 -9.41 9.12
CA LEU A 181 36.27 -9.97 9.84
C LEU A 181 36.94 -11.12 9.07
N ARG A 182 36.16 -11.93 8.33
CA ARG A 182 36.69 -13.01 7.48
C ARG A 182 37.44 -12.48 6.25
N LYS A 183 36.97 -11.40 5.64
CA LYS A 183 37.66 -10.73 4.52
C LYS A 183 38.99 -10.16 4.99
N LEU A 184 38.99 -9.41 6.10
CA LEU A 184 40.20 -8.88 6.72
C LEU A 184 41.17 -10.01 7.11
N ALA A 185 40.66 -11.12 7.66
CA ALA A 185 41.47 -12.28 8.00
C ALA A 185 42.17 -12.90 6.77
N LYS A 186 41.51 -12.92 5.60
CA LYS A 186 42.14 -13.40 4.36
C LYS A 186 43.20 -12.43 3.84
N GLU A 187 42.94 -11.13 3.94
CA GLU A 187 43.88 -10.08 3.52
C GLU A 187 45.15 -10.06 4.39
N GLU A 188 45.00 -10.23 5.71
CA GLU A 188 46.07 -10.22 6.69
C GLU A 188 46.72 -11.61 6.95
N GLY A 189 46.26 -12.64 6.24
CA GLY A 189 46.77 -14.02 6.39
C GLY A 189 46.49 -14.66 7.77
N TRP A 190 45.43 -14.26 8.45
CA TRP A 190 44.96 -14.87 9.70
C TRP A 190 44.26 -16.20 9.44
N THR A 191 44.42 -17.14 10.35
CA THR A 191 43.93 -18.51 10.19
C THR A 191 42.82 -18.81 11.18
N GLN A 192 41.82 -19.61 10.76
CA GLN A 192 40.72 -20.04 11.62
C GLN A 192 41.07 -21.36 12.33
N CYS A 193 40.70 -21.48 13.61
CA CYS A 193 40.80 -22.74 14.31
C CYS A 193 39.84 -23.77 13.71
N PRO A 194 40.30 -24.98 13.35
CA PRO A 194 39.44 -25.99 12.71
C PRO A 194 38.35 -26.55 13.64
N LYS A 195 38.50 -26.37 14.97
CA LYS A 195 37.57 -26.92 15.96
C LYS A 195 36.51 -25.92 16.41
N CYS A 196 36.83 -24.63 16.50
CA CYS A 196 35.92 -23.62 17.06
C CYS A 196 35.75 -22.38 16.16
N SER A 197 36.34 -22.40 14.96
CA SER A 197 36.22 -21.37 13.93
C SER A 197 36.64 -19.95 14.36
N ARG A 198 37.31 -19.80 15.51
CA ARG A 198 37.89 -18.52 15.95
C ARG A 198 39.03 -18.13 15.02
N ILE A 199 39.04 -16.86 14.61
CA ILE A 199 40.11 -16.26 13.83
C ILE A 199 41.30 -15.98 14.74
N ILE A 200 42.47 -16.43 14.32
CA ILE A 200 43.71 -16.36 15.08
C ILE A 200 44.73 -15.61 14.24
N GLN A 201 45.31 -14.56 14.82
CA GLN A 201 46.45 -13.84 14.27
C GLN A 201 47.74 -14.43 14.85
N ARG A 202 48.76 -14.60 14.01
CA ARG A 202 50.11 -14.97 14.44
C ARG A 202 50.99 -13.73 14.45
N ILE A 203 51.61 -13.43 15.60
CA ILE A 203 52.53 -12.29 15.76
C ILE A 203 53.96 -12.68 15.36
N ALA A 204 54.43 -13.84 15.82
CA ALA A 204 55.73 -14.43 15.46
C ALA A 204 55.77 -15.93 15.83
N GLY A 205 56.75 -16.69 15.32
CA GLY A 205 57.06 -18.05 15.77
C GLY A 205 56.60 -19.21 14.87
N CYS A 206 56.63 -20.42 15.42
CA CYS A 206 56.35 -21.69 14.73
C CYS A 206 54.93 -21.74 14.14
N ASN A 207 54.72 -22.56 13.12
CA ASN A 207 53.40 -22.79 12.53
C ASN A 207 52.49 -23.64 13.42
N GLY A 208 53.00 -24.33 14.44
CA GLY A 208 52.17 -25.08 15.39
C GLY A 208 51.45 -24.14 16.36
N MET A 209 50.12 -24.07 16.27
CA MET A 209 49.28 -23.21 17.11
C MET A 209 48.43 -24.06 18.05
N VAL A 210 48.19 -23.53 19.26
CA VAL A 210 47.22 -24.08 20.21
C VAL A 210 46.14 -23.02 20.43
N CYS A 211 44.90 -23.35 20.08
CA CYS A 211 43.77 -22.46 20.33
C CYS A 211 43.36 -22.49 21.82
N LEU A 212 42.64 -21.46 22.27
CA LEU A 212 41.96 -21.42 23.59
C LEU A 212 40.97 -22.58 23.80
N CYS A 213 40.52 -23.26 22.74
CA CYS A 213 39.70 -24.48 22.84
C CYS A 213 40.55 -25.77 22.96
N ASN A 214 41.85 -25.63 23.23
CA ASN A 214 42.87 -26.69 23.29
C ASN A 214 43.11 -27.48 22.00
N ALA A 215 42.55 -27.05 20.86
CA ALA A 215 42.88 -27.63 19.57
C ALA A 215 44.29 -27.22 19.14
N ARG A 216 45.14 -28.21 18.84
CA ARG A 216 46.44 -28.00 18.19
C ARG A 216 46.23 -28.07 16.68
N PHE A 217 46.70 -27.09 15.93
CA PHE A 217 46.57 -27.05 14.47
C PHE A 217 47.72 -26.25 13.85
N CYS A 218 47.97 -26.42 12.56
CA CYS A 218 48.99 -25.65 11.86
C CYS A 218 48.42 -24.32 11.37
N PHE A 219 49.07 -23.19 11.67
CA PHE A 219 48.71 -21.88 11.16
C PHE A 219 48.79 -21.80 9.63
N ARG A 220 49.75 -22.48 9.01
CA ARG A 220 49.91 -22.40 7.54
C ARG A 220 48.78 -23.11 6.79
N CYS A 221 48.38 -24.28 7.27
CA CYS A 221 47.44 -25.15 6.56
C CYS A 221 46.06 -25.27 7.23
N GLY A 222 45.86 -24.69 8.42
CA GLY A 222 44.58 -24.70 9.15
C GLY A 222 44.13 -26.06 9.70
N CYS A 223 44.83 -27.16 9.38
CA CYS A 223 44.41 -28.52 9.70
C CYS A 223 45.14 -29.15 10.91
N SER A 224 44.54 -30.21 11.44
CA SER A 224 45.10 -31.11 12.46
C SER A 224 44.56 -32.54 12.29
N PRO A 225 45.41 -33.59 12.16
CA PRO A 225 46.88 -33.53 12.10
C PRO A 225 47.38 -32.84 10.82
N CYS A 226 48.56 -32.22 10.89
CA CYS A 226 49.16 -31.51 9.75
C CYS A 226 50.28 -32.36 9.11
N ASP A 227 50.14 -32.63 7.81
CA ASP A 227 51.21 -33.29 7.00
C ASP A 227 52.20 -32.29 6.39
N CYS A 228 52.10 -31.03 6.81
CA CYS A 228 52.86 -29.89 6.30
C CYS A 228 54.38 -30.00 6.60
N ASN A 229 54.82 -31.08 7.26
CA ASN A 229 56.21 -31.47 7.55
C ASN A 229 56.66 -32.80 6.89
N ARG A 230 55.84 -33.48 6.07
CA ARG A 230 56.24 -34.74 5.39
C ARG A 230 56.63 -34.59 3.92
N LEU A 231 56.48 -33.40 3.33
CA LEU A 231 57.01 -33.10 1.99
C LEU A 231 58.05 -31.98 2.13
N ASN A 232 59.30 -32.40 1.94
CA ASN A 232 60.52 -31.62 2.01
C ASN A 232 60.50 -30.33 1.18
N LEU A 233 61.44 -29.43 1.52
CA LEU A 233 61.98 -28.36 0.70
C LEU A 233 61.82 -28.64 -0.80
N THR A 234 61.08 -27.77 -1.53
CA THR A 234 61.10 -27.52 -3.00
C THR A 234 59.75 -27.05 -3.58
N ALA A 235 58.78 -26.60 -2.78
CA ALA A 235 57.63 -25.85 -3.31
C ALA A 235 57.86 -24.34 -3.12
N GLN A 236 58.08 -23.64 -4.24
CA GLN A 236 58.14 -22.18 -4.31
C GLN A 236 56.97 -21.55 -3.53
N PRO A 237 57.19 -20.43 -2.82
CA PRO A 237 56.08 -19.67 -2.26
C PRO A 237 55.18 -19.17 -3.40
N PRO A 238 53.85 -19.07 -3.21
CA PRO A 238 53.00 -18.32 -4.13
C PRO A 238 53.56 -16.89 -4.23
N PRO A 239 53.46 -16.21 -5.40
CA PRO A 239 54.07 -14.91 -5.60
C PRO A 239 53.57 -13.97 -4.51
N ALA A 240 54.52 -13.45 -3.73
CA ALA A 240 54.29 -12.33 -2.86
C ALA A 240 53.84 -11.17 -3.75
N ILE A 241 52.55 -10.81 -3.67
CA ILE A 241 52.12 -9.47 -4.07
C ILE A 241 52.69 -8.56 -2.98
N PHE A 242 53.95 -8.17 -3.17
CA PHE A 242 54.51 -7.01 -2.51
C PHE A 242 53.76 -5.78 -3.04
N SER A 243 52.66 -5.40 -2.39
CA SER A 243 52.24 -4.01 -2.44
C SER A 243 53.27 -3.21 -1.66
N SER A 244 54.19 -2.61 -2.39
CA SER A 244 55.20 -1.67 -1.89
C SER A 244 54.54 -0.35 -1.47
N THR A 245 53.76 -0.41 -0.39
CA THR A 245 53.40 0.75 0.43
C THR A 245 53.31 0.31 1.89
N ALA A 246 54.37 -0.36 2.36
CA ALA A 246 54.61 -0.51 3.78
C ALA A 246 54.87 0.88 4.37
N ARG A 247 53.84 1.46 4.98
CA ARG A 247 53.98 2.62 5.87
C ARG A 247 54.94 2.22 7.00
N PRO A 248 55.96 3.02 7.33
CA PRO A 248 56.85 2.69 8.44
C PRO A 248 56.05 2.49 9.74
N PRO A 249 56.45 1.54 10.59
CA PRO A 249 55.77 1.28 11.85
C PRO A 249 55.84 2.55 12.71
N GLN A 250 54.68 3.12 13.04
CA GLN A 250 54.64 4.16 14.06
C GLN A 250 54.92 3.54 15.42
N PRO A 251 55.77 4.15 16.26
CA PRO A 251 56.00 3.69 17.62
C PRO A 251 54.68 3.76 18.39
N GLN A 252 54.20 2.60 18.86
CA GLN A 252 53.06 2.56 19.76
C GLN A 252 53.55 2.81 21.19
N PRO A 253 52.87 3.66 21.98
CA PRO A 253 53.19 3.84 23.39
C PRO A 253 53.02 2.51 24.15
N PRO A 254 53.75 2.29 25.25
CA PRO A 254 53.73 1.04 25.99
C PRO A 254 52.31 0.71 26.45
N VAL A 255 51.84 -0.48 26.05
CA VAL A 255 50.56 -1.04 26.49
C VAL A 255 50.69 -1.41 27.98
N PRO A 256 49.88 -0.84 28.88
CA PRO A 256 49.91 -1.22 30.29
C PRO A 256 49.49 -2.70 30.45
N PRO A 257 49.90 -3.38 31.53
CA PRO A 257 49.59 -4.79 31.75
C PRO A 257 48.08 -5.02 31.68
N ARG A 258 47.63 -5.86 30.74
CA ARG A 258 46.23 -6.28 30.68
C ARG A 258 45.91 -7.11 31.91
N LEU A 259 45.13 -6.51 32.82
CA LEU A 259 44.32 -7.25 33.77
C LEU A 259 43.51 -8.29 33.00
N VAL A 260 43.67 -9.54 33.43
CA VAL A 260 42.92 -10.71 33.00
C VAL A 260 41.43 -10.37 33.20
N ASN A 261 40.70 -10.14 32.11
CA ASN A 261 39.32 -9.69 32.21
C ASN A 261 38.39 -10.90 32.10
N ASP A 262 37.82 -11.27 33.25
CA ASP A 262 36.76 -12.25 33.51
C ASP A 262 35.42 -11.95 32.80
N TYR A 263 35.45 -11.49 31.56
CA TYR A 263 34.28 -10.93 30.87
C TYR A 263 33.36 -11.99 30.24
N TYR A 264 33.61 -13.28 30.42
CA TYR A 264 32.73 -14.37 29.94
C TYR A 264 31.87 -15.00 31.04
N LYS A 265 31.63 -14.26 32.13
CA LYS A 265 30.69 -14.64 33.19
C LYS A 265 29.73 -13.50 33.51
N SER A 266 28.80 -13.25 32.61
CA SER A 266 27.44 -12.89 33.05
C SER A 266 26.41 -13.30 32.01
N LYS A 267 25.72 -14.41 32.28
CA LYS A 267 24.29 -14.50 32.02
C LYS A 267 23.67 -13.27 32.69
N VAL A 268 23.44 -12.21 31.93
CA VAL A 268 22.50 -11.18 32.36
C VAL A 268 21.14 -11.78 32.10
N GLU A 269 20.64 -12.55 33.06
CA GLU A 269 19.20 -12.61 33.27
C GLU A 269 18.78 -11.15 33.52
N ILE A 270 18.22 -10.51 32.50
CA ILE A 270 17.48 -9.25 32.71
C ILE A 270 16.19 -9.68 33.43
N LYS A 271 16.29 -9.90 34.73
CA LYS A 271 15.11 -9.88 35.59
C LYS A 271 14.68 -8.42 35.67
N PHE A 272 13.64 -8.07 34.92
CA PHE A 272 12.84 -6.88 35.20
C PHE A 272 12.19 -7.08 36.57
N GLY A 273 12.90 -6.74 37.64
CA GLY A 273 12.43 -6.90 39.00
C GLY A 273 12.92 -5.76 39.87
N GLY A 274 12.00 -4.87 40.23
CA GLY A 274 12.17 -3.92 41.34
C GLY A 274 12.54 -2.48 40.96
N SER A 275 11.52 -1.66 40.74
CA SER A 275 11.53 -0.20 41.03
C SER A 275 12.54 0.69 40.29
N LEU A 276 12.52 0.69 38.95
CA LEU A 276 12.98 1.86 38.19
C LEU A 276 11.75 2.67 37.77
N GLN A 277 11.35 3.63 38.60
CA GLN A 277 10.29 4.57 38.27
C GLN A 277 10.78 5.60 37.24
N SER A 278 9.92 5.98 36.29
CA SER A 278 10.22 6.91 35.18
C SER A 278 10.79 8.28 35.58
N ASN A 279 10.69 8.64 36.87
CA ASN A 279 11.04 9.96 37.38
C ASN A 279 12.43 10.00 38.04
N THR A 280 13.18 8.89 38.08
CA THR A 280 14.53 8.87 38.66
C THR A 280 15.59 9.31 37.65
N SER A 281 16.50 10.17 38.10
CA SER A 281 17.48 10.87 37.27
C SER A 281 18.73 10.02 37.00
N LEU A 282 19.24 10.04 35.76
CA LEU A 282 20.56 9.48 35.40
C LEU A 282 21.71 9.94 36.33
N ARG A 283 21.54 11.10 36.99
CA ARG A 283 22.51 11.64 37.95
C ARG A 283 22.55 10.89 39.28
N SER A 284 21.51 10.14 39.66
CA SER A 284 21.49 9.35 40.91
C SER A 284 22.00 7.91 40.72
N ALA A 285 22.24 7.49 39.49
CA ALA A 285 22.72 6.15 39.17
C ALA A 285 24.21 5.99 39.54
N LYS A 286 24.49 5.13 40.52
CA LYS A 286 25.83 4.87 41.05
C LYS A 286 26.53 3.76 40.28
N THR A 287 25.78 2.80 39.73
CA THR A 287 26.35 1.65 39.02
C THR A 287 26.21 1.77 37.49
N TYR A 288 27.11 1.11 36.75
CA TYR A 288 27.00 1.00 35.28
C TYR A 288 25.68 0.34 34.85
N LYS A 289 25.21 -0.67 35.61
CA LYS A 289 23.94 -1.37 35.38
C LYS A 289 22.75 -0.43 35.52
N GLU A 290 22.72 0.40 36.55
CA GLU A 290 21.68 1.44 36.72
C GLU A 290 21.70 2.45 35.57
N LYS A 291 22.89 2.97 35.19
CA LYS A 291 23.02 3.90 34.06
C LYS A 291 22.55 3.29 32.73
N ALA A 292 22.83 2.01 32.50
CA ALA A 292 22.34 1.28 31.32
C ALA A 292 20.81 1.10 31.35
N GLY A 293 20.23 0.74 32.51
CA GLY A 293 18.79 0.64 32.69
C GLY A 293 18.05 1.96 32.44
N PHE A 294 18.56 3.08 32.96
CA PHE A 294 17.99 4.40 32.71
C PHE A 294 18.05 4.83 31.25
N ARG A 295 19.13 4.49 30.52
CA ARG A 295 19.22 4.75 29.07
C ARG A 295 18.15 3.97 28.30
N LEU A 296 17.99 2.68 28.57
CA LEU A 296 16.96 1.85 27.95
C LEU A 296 15.53 2.35 28.23
N LEU A 297 15.24 2.78 29.46
CA LEU A 297 13.96 3.39 29.83
C LEU A 297 13.69 4.70 29.08
N ARG A 298 14.70 5.56 28.95
CA ARG A 298 14.58 6.81 28.21
C ARG A 298 14.36 6.55 26.72
N ASP A 299 15.09 5.60 26.15
CA ASP A 299 15.01 5.28 24.73
C ASP A 299 13.69 4.57 24.39
N SER A 300 13.18 3.70 25.27
CA SER A 300 11.85 3.11 25.15
C SER A 300 10.74 4.16 25.29
N ALA A 301 10.88 5.12 26.20
CA ALA A 301 9.95 6.24 26.33
C ALA A 301 9.94 7.13 25.08
N ARG A 302 11.10 7.41 24.48
CA ARG A 302 11.22 8.14 23.21
C ARG A 302 10.54 7.39 22.06
N LEU A 303 10.77 6.08 21.95
CA LEU A 303 10.10 5.23 20.95
C LEU A 303 8.58 5.22 21.15
N ALA A 304 8.11 5.08 22.39
CA ALA A 304 6.70 5.14 22.71
C ALA A 304 6.07 6.49 22.36
N GLN A 305 6.79 7.60 22.60
CA GLN A 305 6.34 8.93 22.20
C GLN A 305 6.31 9.11 20.69
N GLY A 306 7.33 8.61 19.98
CA GLY A 306 7.35 8.57 18.51
C GLY A 306 6.17 7.79 17.94
N ASN A 307 5.90 6.60 18.47
CA ASN A 307 4.77 5.75 18.05
C ASN A 307 3.41 6.44 18.29
N LYS A 308 3.25 7.13 19.43
CA LYS A 308 2.06 7.94 19.73
C LYS A 308 1.87 9.05 18.71
N GLU A 309 2.93 9.77 18.35
CA GLU A 309 2.85 10.87 17.39
C GLU A 309 2.57 10.36 15.97
N SER A 310 3.25 9.31 15.52
CA SER A 310 2.95 8.63 14.26
C SER A 310 1.49 8.15 14.19
N ARG A 311 0.95 7.65 15.31
CA ARG A 311 -0.46 7.22 15.38
C ARG A 311 -1.42 8.40 15.26
N LYS A 312 -1.13 9.55 15.88
CA LYS A 312 -1.92 10.78 15.70
C LYS A 312 -1.94 11.25 14.24
N ILE A 313 -0.80 11.20 13.55
CA ILE A 313 -0.71 11.55 12.13
C ILE A 313 -1.58 10.61 11.29
N LYS A 314 -1.46 9.29 11.51
CA LYS A 314 -2.30 8.29 10.82
C LYS A 314 -3.78 8.49 11.12
N LEU A 315 -4.16 8.84 12.36
CA LEU A 315 -5.55 9.12 12.71
C LEU A 315 -6.08 10.38 12.00
N LYS A 316 -5.27 11.44 11.87
CA LYS A 316 -5.63 12.64 11.08
C LYS A 316 -5.88 12.27 9.62
N ASP A 317 -5.03 11.42 9.03
CA ASP A 317 -5.22 10.91 7.67
C ASP A 317 -6.54 10.12 7.52
N VAL A 318 -6.85 9.24 8.47
CA VAL A 318 -8.14 8.52 8.49
C VAL A 318 -9.33 9.47 8.52
N LYS A 319 -9.30 10.53 9.34
CA LYS A 319 -10.37 11.55 9.38
C LYS A 319 -10.50 12.29 8.04
N ALA A 320 -9.38 12.68 7.44
CA ALA A 320 -9.36 13.34 6.14
C ALA A 320 -9.95 12.44 5.04
N ARG A 321 -9.63 11.15 5.05
CA ARG A 321 -10.19 10.14 4.13
C ARG A 321 -11.69 9.97 4.33
N ARG A 322 -12.18 9.91 5.57
CA ARG A 322 -13.62 9.85 5.87
C ARG A 322 -14.35 11.08 5.33
N ALA A 323 -13.81 12.27 5.54
CA ALA A 323 -14.37 13.52 5.01
C ALA A 323 -14.37 13.54 3.48
N LYS A 324 -13.28 13.10 2.83
CA LYS A 324 -13.20 12.98 1.38
C LYS A 324 -14.25 12.01 0.83
N ARG A 325 -14.37 10.82 1.42
CA ARG A 325 -15.36 9.81 1.02
C ARG A 325 -16.79 10.30 1.18
N ALA A 326 -17.08 11.04 2.25
CA ALA A 326 -18.38 11.67 2.47
C ALA A 326 -18.71 12.71 1.39
N LEU A 327 -17.72 13.50 0.95
CA LEU A 327 -17.89 14.44 -0.16
C LEU A 327 -18.14 13.71 -1.49
N GLU A 328 -17.35 12.67 -1.79
CA GLU A 328 -17.52 11.84 -2.99
C GLU A 328 -18.93 11.22 -3.04
N LEU A 329 -19.43 10.73 -1.91
CA LEU A 329 -20.78 10.16 -1.82
C LEU A 329 -21.86 11.23 -2.05
N LYS A 330 -21.70 12.43 -1.50
CA LYS A 330 -22.62 13.55 -1.76
C LYS A 330 -22.68 13.90 -3.24
N MET A 331 -21.53 13.97 -3.90
CA MET A 331 -21.46 14.25 -5.35
C MET A 331 -22.09 13.11 -6.17
N ALA A 332 -21.89 11.85 -5.77
CA ALA A 332 -22.50 10.70 -6.42
C ALA A 332 -24.04 10.69 -6.29
N LEU A 333 -24.56 11.01 -5.10
CA LEU A 333 -25.99 11.18 -4.87
C LEU A 333 -26.57 12.34 -5.69
N GLU A 334 -25.81 13.42 -5.85
CA GLU A 334 -26.21 14.54 -6.71
C GLU A 334 -26.28 14.13 -8.18
N ILE A 335 -25.32 13.33 -8.68
CA ILE A 335 -25.41 12.75 -10.03
C ILE A 335 -26.71 11.93 -10.18
N ARG A 336 -27.04 11.10 -9.19
CA ARG A 336 -28.28 10.31 -9.20
C ARG A 336 -29.54 11.19 -9.23
N ARG A 337 -29.59 12.25 -8.43
CA ARG A 337 -30.68 13.25 -8.43
C ARG A 337 -30.79 13.92 -9.80
N LEU A 338 -29.68 14.40 -10.35
CA LEU A 338 -29.63 15.09 -11.64
C LEU A 338 -30.07 14.18 -12.78
N ARG A 339 -29.75 12.87 -12.74
CA ARG A 339 -30.25 11.92 -13.74
C ARG A 339 -31.76 11.76 -13.71
N ALA A 340 -32.36 11.65 -12.52
CA ALA A 340 -33.82 11.61 -12.39
C ALA A 340 -34.44 12.88 -13.00
N LYS A 341 -33.94 14.05 -12.61
CA LYS A 341 -34.41 15.34 -13.13
C LYS A 341 -34.23 15.47 -14.65
N MET A 342 -33.08 15.03 -15.18
CA MET A 342 -32.80 15.01 -16.62
C MET A 342 -33.81 14.16 -17.39
N ASN A 343 -34.16 12.98 -16.85
CA ASN A 343 -35.15 12.09 -17.46
C ASN A 343 -36.55 12.72 -17.44
N ASP A 344 -36.93 13.38 -16.36
CA ASP A 344 -38.21 14.09 -16.23
C ASP A 344 -38.32 15.24 -17.23
N LEU A 345 -37.28 16.08 -17.32
CA LEU A 345 -37.22 17.19 -18.29
C LEU A 345 -37.28 16.67 -19.73
N ALA A 346 -36.52 15.61 -20.06
CA ALA A 346 -36.56 14.99 -21.38
C ALA A 346 -37.91 14.33 -21.68
N ALA A 347 -38.64 13.85 -20.68
CA ALA A 347 -40.00 13.34 -20.84
C ALA A 347 -40.99 14.48 -21.12
N ALA A 348 -40.88 15.60 -20.39
CA ALA A 348 -41.69 16.80 -20.58
C ALA A 348 -41.49 17.42 -21.98
N GLU A 349 -40.24 17.59 -22.43
CA GLU A 349 -39.91 18.09 -23.78
C GLU A 349 -40.51 17.18 -24.87
N ARG A 350 -40.47 15.86 -24.67
CA ARG A 350 -41.08 14.88 -25.59
C ARG A 350 -42.61 14.97 -25.59
N ALA A 351 -43.24 15.22 -24.43
CA ALA A 351 -44.68 15.42 -24.33
C ALA A 351 -45.13 16.69 -25.05
N GLN A 352 -44.46 17.83 -24.80
CA GLN A 352 -44.73 19.10 -25.50
C GLN A 352 -44.59 18.96 -27.02
N LYS A 353 -43.54 18.27 -27.50
CA LYS A 353 -43.36 18.01 -28.93
C LYS A 353 -44.47 17.13 -29.52
N ARG A 354 -45.04 16.20 -28.74
CA ARG A 354 -46.18 15.38 -29.16
C ARG A 354 -47.46 16.22 -29.23
N GLU A 355 -47.72 17.05 -28.24
CA GLU A 355 -48.85 17.99 -28.22
C GLU A 355 -48.80 18.95 -29.42
N LEU A 356 -47.65 19.59 -29.67
CA LEU A 356 -47.47 20.47 -30.84
C LEU A 356 -47.70 19.73 -32.16
N ARG A 357 -47.25 18.47 -32.27
CA ARG A 357 -47.52 17.63 -33.46
C ARG A 357 -49.00 17.27 -33.59
N GLN A 358 -49.70 17.06 -32.48
CA GLN A 358 -51.13 16.79 -32.47
C GLN A 358 -51.92 18.04 -32.88
N GLN A 359 -51.62 19.19 -32.28
CA GLN A 359 -52.20 20.48 -32.65
C GLN A 359 -51.96 20.80 -34.13
N ALA A 360 -50.76 20.53 -34.66
CA ALA A 360 -50.46 20.71 -36.08
C ALA A 360 -51.30 19.76 -36.98
N ARG A 361 -51.56 18.53 -36.53
CA ARG A 361 -52.44 17.58 -37.25
C ARG A 361 -53.89 18.03 -37.22
N GLU A 362 -54.40 18.42 -36.05
CA GLU A 362 -55.76 18.94 -35.88
C GLU A 362 -55.98 20.22 -36.69
N TYR A 363 -55.01 21.14 -36.68
CA TYR A 363 -55.03 22.34 -37.51
C TYR A 363 -55.05 22.00 -39.01
N ALA A 364 -54.24 21.04 -39.45
CA ALA A 364 -54.23 20.60 -40.85
C ALA A 364 -55.53 19.90 -41.29
N VAL A 365 -56.22 19.21 -40.38
CA VAL A 365 -57.56 18.65 -40.63
C VAL A 365 -58.62 19.74 -40.70
N ALA A 366 -58.56 20.73 -39.81
CA ALA A 366 -59.50 21.86 -39.77
C ALA A 366 -59.31 22.85 -40.92
N HIS A 367 -58.07 23.00 -41.42
CA HIS A 367 -57.70 23.87 -42.54
C HIS A 367 -57.07 23.04 -43.65
N PRO A 368 -57.86 22.26 -44.41
CA PRO A 368 -57.34 21.51 -45.55
C PRO A 368 -56.79 22.50 -46.56
N THR A 369 -55.46 22.62 -46.60
CA THR A 369 -54.79 23.34 -47.69
C THR A 369 -55.00 22.51 -48.95
N ALA A 370 -55.78 23.05 -49.88
CA ALA A 370 -55.97 22.43 -51.18
C ALA A 370 -54.60 22.25 -51.84
N LYS A 371 -54.14 21.00 -51.95
CA LYS A 371 -52.92 20.66 -52.67
C LYS A 371 -53.24 20.76 -54.15
N TYR A 372 -52.83 21.86 -54.76
CA TYR A 372 -53.02 22.02 -56.19
C TYR A 372 -51.84 21.42 -56.97
N THR A 373 -52.15 20.70 -58.04
CA THR A 373 -51.15 20.18 -58.97
C THR A 373 -51.09 21.11 -60.17
N VAL A 374 -49.98 21.83 -60.35
CA VAL A 374 -49.82 22.80 -61.44
C VAL A 374 -49.07 22.15 -62.59
N THR A 375 -49.73 22.04 -63.75
CA THR A 375 -49.10 21.66 -65.02
C THR A 375 -48.86 22.91 -65.88
N ARG A 376 -48.16 22.79 -67.01
CA ARG A 376 -47.85 23.93 -67.91
C ARG A 376 -49.07 24.72 -68.41
N ARG A 377 -50.28 24.18 -68.30
CA ARG A 377 -51.52 24.83 -68.79
C ARG A 377 -52.64 24.90 -67.76
N ASN A 378 -52.74 23.95 -66.82
CA ASN A 378 -53.87 23.86 -65.89
C ASN A 378 -53.43 23.65 -64.43
N VAL A 379 -54.27 24.14 -63.50
CA VAL A 379 -54.20 23.88 -62.06
C VAL A 379 -55.31 22.88 -61.70
N TYR A 380 -54.93 21.77 -61.08
CA TYR A 380 -55.87 20.73 -60.64
C TYR A 380 -55.97 20.73 -59.12
N SER A 381 -57.17 20.52 -58.57
CA SER A 381 -57.33 20.20 -57.14
C SER A 381 -56.75 18.81 -56.85
N TRP A 382 -56.61 18.47 -55.57
CA TRP A 382 -56.09 17.17 -55.14
C TRP A 382 -56.95 15.98 -55.58
N ASP A 383 -58.24 16.23 -55.87
CA ASP A 383 -59.24 15.24 -56.29
C ASP A 383 -59.24 15.03 -57.82
N GLY A 384 -58.33 15.70 -58.55
CA GLY A 384 -58.22 15.63 -60.01
C GLY A 384 -59.18 16.52 -60.78
N ALA A 385 -59.99 17.33 -60.09
CA ALA A 385 -60.89 18.29 -60.73
C ALA A 385 -60.12 19.53 -61.22
N PRO A 386 -60.39 20.03 -62.44
CA PRO A 386 -59.80 21.28 -62.93
C PRO A 386 -60.34 22.48 -62.13
N VAL A 387 -59.45 23.40 -61.76
CA VAL A 387 -59.79 24.63 -61.04
C VAL A 387 -59.72 25.81 -62.00
N ASP A 388 -60.87 26.41 -62.31
CA ASP A 388 -60.94 27.61 -63.15
C ASP A 388 -60.51 28.84 -62.34
N LEU A 389 -59.27 29.29 -62.55
CA LEU A 389 -58.78 30.55 -61.99
C LEU A 389 -59.24 31.69 -62.92
N ALA A 390 -60.33 32.37 -62.55
CA ALA A 390 -60.90 33.49 -63.29
C ALA A 390 -60.10 34.81 -63.19
N ASP A 391 -58.87 34.79 -62.67
CA ASP A 391 -58.03 35.99 -62.57
C ASP A 391 -56.88 35.95 -63.59
N GLU A 392 -57.07 36.71 -64.67
CA GLU A 392 -56.04 37.05 -65.63
C GLU A 392 -54.94 37.91 -64.99
N ARG A 393 -53.88 37.27 -64.48
CA ARG A 393 -52.57 37.93 -64.36
C ARG A 393 -51.51 37.13 -65.11
N PRO A 394 -50.74 37.78 -66.00
CA PRO A 394 -49.84 37.08 -66.90
C PRO A 394 -48.69 36.46 -66.12
N VAL A 395 -48.60 35.13 -66.19
CA VAL A 395 -47.44 34.35 -65.74
C VAL A 395 -46.23 34.80 -66.57
N SER A 396 -45.33 35.56 -65.94
CA SER A 396 -44.07 35.93 -66.57
C SER A 396 -43.22 34.67 -66.77
N LYS A 397 -42.74 34.48 -68.01
CA LYS A 397 -41.88 33.37 -68.40
C LYS A 397 -40.48 33.57 -67.83
N ARG A 398 -39.93 32.49 -67.25
CA ARG A 398 -38.54 32.24 -66.75
C ARG A 398 -38.32 32.63 -65.27
N THR A 399 -37.76 31.78 -64.43
CA THR A 399 -36.59 30.93 -64.66
C THR A 399 -36.64 29.58 -63.92
N ARG A 400 -36.04 28.61 -64.59
CA ARG A 400 -35.62 27.29 -64.10
C ARG A 400 -34.41 27.46 -63.16
N SER A 401 -34.35 26.59 -62.15
CA SER A 401 -33.26 26.34 -61.19
C SER A 401 -33.19 27.28 -60.00
N GLN A 402 -33.43 26.74 -58.80
CA GLN A 402 -32.34 26.33 -57.92
C GLN A 402 -32.80 25.17 -57.02
N ASN A 403 -32.15 24.01 -57.18
CA ASN A 403 -31.92 23.10 -56.07
C ASN A 403 -30.90 23.76 -55.15
N LYS A 404 -31.25 23.96 -53.88
CA LYS A 404 -30.38 23.75 -52.72
C LYS A 404 -31.22 23.66 -51.46
#